data_AF-A0A951R6Q1-F1
#
_entry.id   AF-A0A951R6Q1-F1
#
_cell.length_a   1.000
_cell.length_b   1.000
_cell.length_c   1.000
_cell.angle_alpha   90.00
_cell.angle_beta   90.00
_cell.angle_gamma   90.00
#
_symmetry.space_group_name_H-M   'P 1'
#
loop_
_entity.id
_entity.type
_entity.pdbx_description
1 polymer ?
#
loop_
_entity_poly.entity_id
_entity_poly.type
_entity_poly.pdbx_seq_one_letter_code
_entity_poly.pdbx_strand_id
1 'polypeptide(L)' 'MNHNLSERLKQHNSGKGKYSRTYKPWKMITVIAFDSKTKAIRFEKYLKSHSGRAFTQKYL' A
#
# COMPACT_ATOMS: atom_id res chain seq x y z
N MET A 1 -2.73 -8.98 -10.39
CA MET A 1 -2.71 -7.86 -9.43
C MET A 1 -4.10 -7.28 -9.48
N ASN A 2 -4.95 -7.61 -8.49
CA ASN A 2 -6.38 -7.29 -8.55
C ASN A 2 -6.62 -5.78 -8.53
N HIS A 3 -7.49 -5.36 -9.44
CA HIS A 3 -7.70 -3.98 -9.89
C HIS A 3 -8.47 -3.07 -8.90
N ASN A 4 -8.83 -3.55 -7.70
CA ASN A 4 -9.77 -2.84 -6.82
C ASN A 4 -9.16 -2.48 -5.46
N LEU A 5 -8.50 -1.32 -5.40
CA LEU A 5 -7.98 -0.71 -4.17
C LEU A 5 -9.08 -0.47 -3.13
N SER A 6 -10.27 -0.06 -3.59
CA SER A 6 -11.43 0.23 -2.74
C SER A 6 -11.98 -1.01 -2.02
N GLU A 7 -12.04 -2.16 -2.71
CA GLU A 7 -12.49 -3.41 -2.10
C GLU A 7 -11.51 -3.90 -1.05
N ARG A 8 -10.21 -3.78 -1.32
CA ARG A 8 -9.15 -4.12 -0.36
C ARG A 8 -9.23 -3.24 0.89
N LEU A 9 -9.42 -1.92 0.73
CA LEU A 9 -9.58 -1.01 1.85
C LEU A 9 -10.83 -1.33 2.68
N LYS A 10 -11.97 -1.60 2.01
CA LYS A 10 -13.21 -2.03 2.68
C LYS A 10 -13.01 -3.34 3.44
N GLN A 11 -12.32 -4.33 2.86
CA GLN A 11 -12.02 -5.59 3.55
C GLN A 11 -11.14 -5.39 4.79
N HIS A 12 -10.07 -4.58 4.69
CA HIS A 12 -9.21 -4.27 5.84
C HIS A 12 -9.96 -3.50 6.94
N ASN A 13 -10.78 -2.52 6.55
CA ASN A 13 -11.61 -1.74 7.47
C ASN A 13 -12.85 -2.51 7.99
N SER A 14 -13.24 -3.63 7.37
CA SER A 14 -14.32 -4.51 7.87
C SER A 14 -13.91 -5.28 9.13
N GLY A 15 -12.61 -5.43 9.42
CA GLY A 15 -12.12 -6.03 10.68
C GLY A 15 -12.19 -7.55 10.75
N LYS A 16 -12.38 -8.22 9.61
CA LYS A 16 -12.33 -9.69 9.54
C LYS A 16 -10.91 -10.25 9.75
N GLY A 17 -9.87 -9.43 9.65
CA GLY A 17 -8.48 -9.83 9.93
C GLY A 17 -8.11 -9.66 11.41
N LYS A 18 -7.66 -10.74 12.06
CA LYS A 18 -7.18 -10.75 13.46
C LYS A 18 -6.15 -9.63 13.77
N TYR A 19 -5.33 -9.24 12.80
CA TYR A 19 -4.28 -8.23 12.95
C TYR A 19 -4.64 -6.83 12.43
N SER A 20 -5.66 -6.68 11.57
CA SER A 20 -6.04 -5.37 10.99
C SER A 20 -7.04 -4.59 11.84
N ARG A 21 -7.50 -5.19 12.95
CA ARG A 21 -8.56 -4.65 13.82
C ARG A 21 -8.06 -3.58 14.79
N THR A 22 -6.80 -3.67 15.22
CA THR A 22 -6.25 -2.84 16.32
C THR A 22 -5.87 -1.43 15.90
N TYR A 23 -5.59 -1.20 14.60
CA TYR A 23 -5.09 0.09 14.08
C TYR A 23 -6.05 0.77 13.09
N LYS A 24 -7.34 0.46 13.17
CA LYS A 24 -8.35 1.16 12.36
C LYS A 24 -8.55 2.59 12.89
N PRO A 25 -8.91 3.54 12.02
CA PRO A 25 -9.21 3.38 10.59
C PRO A 25 -7.95 3.39 9.72
N TRP A 26 -7.84 2.42 8.79
CA TRP A 26 -6.82 2.48 7.75
C TRP A 26 -7.25 3.54 6.74
N LYS A 27 -6.46 4.61 6.62
CA LYS A 27 -6.60 5.63 5.59
C LYS A 27 -5.59 5.39 4.49
N MET A 28 -6.04 5.48 3.25
CA MET A 28 -5.14 5.45 2.10
C MET A 28 -4.52 6.84 1.97
N ILE A 29 -3.22 6.96 2.18
CA ILE A 29 -2.51 8.25 2.12
C ILE A 29 -2.09 8.54 0.68
N THR A 30 -1.58 7.51 -0.03
CA THR A 30 -1.03 7.69 -1.39
C THR A 30 -1.25 6.47 -2.27
N VAL A 31 -1.54 6.74 -3.55
CA VAL A 31 -1.65 5.74 -4.61
C VAL A 31 -0.70 6.11 -5.73
N ILE A 32 0.07 5.14 -6.22
CA ILE A 32 0.97 5.32 -7.35
C ILE A 32 0.58 4.29 -8.40
N ALA A 33 0.12 4.78 -9.55
CA ALA A 33 -0.25 3.95 -10.69
C ALA A 33 0.91 3.92 -11.70
N PHE A 34 1.17 2.75 -12.27
CA PHE A 34 2.17 2.56 -13.32
C PHE A 34 1.52 1.89 -14.51
N ASP A 35 1.88 2.35 -15.70
CA ASP A 35 1.45 1.77 -16.98
C ASP A 35 2.06 0.37 -17.21
N SER A 36 3.26 0.13 -16.68
CA SER A 36 3.96 -1.14 -16.83
C SER A 36 4.09 -1.90 -15.51
N LYS A 37 3.66 -3.17 -15.54
CA LYS A 37 3.76 -4.10 -14.40
C LYS A 37 5.19 -4.28 -13.89
N THR A 38 6.19 -4.27 -14.78
CA THR A 38 7.60 -4.43 -14.38
C THR A 38 8.12 -3.21 -13.61
N LYS A 39 7.70 -2.00 -14.02
CA LYS A 39 8.00 -0.75 -13.29
C LYS A 39 7.34 -0.76 -11.91
N ALA A 40 6.08 -1.18 -11.82
CA ALA A 40 5.36 -1.30 -10.55
C ALA A 40 6.07 -2.23 -9.55
N ILE A 41 6.50 -3.41 -10.00
CA ILE A 41 7.20 -4.39 -9.14
C ILE A 41 8.56 -3.87 -8.68
N ARG A 42 9.33 -3.24 -9.59
CA ARG A 42 10.63 -2.65 -9.22
C ARG A 42 10.45 -1.54 -8.19
N PHE A 43 9.44 -0.70 -8.35
CA PHE A 43 9.13 0.38 -7.41
C PHE A 43 8.62 -0.16 -6.07
N GLU A 44 7.79 -1.20 -6.06
CA GLU A 44 7.36 -1.87 -4.83
C GLU A 44 8.54 -2.46 -4.06
N LYS A 45 9.47 -3.13 -4.77
CA LYS A 45 10.72 -3.65 -4.18
C LYS A 45 11.59 -2.52 -3.62
N TYR A 46 11.67 -1.41 -4.34
CA TYR A 46 12.39 -0.22 -3.88
C TYR A 46 11.78 0.34 -2.60
N LEU A 47 10.46 0.52 -2.53
CA LEU A 47 9.76 1.01 -1.33
C LEU A 47 9.93 0.08 -0.11
N LYS A 48 10.02 -1.24 -0.34
CA LYS A 48 10.26 -2.23 0.72
C LYS A 48 11.72 -2.28 1.21
N SER A 49 12.63 -1.54 0.58
CA SER A 49 14.03 -1.47 0.98
C SER A 49 14.28 -0.42 2.08
N HIS A 50 15.46 -0.47 2.71
CA HIS A 50 15.86 0.52 3.73
C HIS A 50 15.88 1.96 3.19
N SER A 51 16.33 2.15 1.95
CA SER A 51 16.29 3.46 1.28
C SER A 51 14.87 3.86 0.88
N GLY A 52 14.02 2.87 0.56
CA GLY A 52 12.59 3.07 0.37
C GLY A 52 11.91 3.73 1.56
N ARG A 53 12.25 3.33 2.80
CA ARG A 53 11.72 3.95 4.03
C ARG A 53 12.14 5.41 4.21
N ALA A 54 13.32 5.79 3.74
CA ALA A 54 13.77 7.19 3.75
C ALA A 54 13.05 8.00 2.67
N PHE A 55 12.80 7.40 1.50
CA PHE A 55 11.99 8.01 0.44
C PHE A 55 10.55 8.26 0.93
N THR A 56 9.92 7.29 1.58
CA THR A 56 8.55 7.44 2.10
C THR A 56 8.44 8.44 3.26
N GLN A 57 9.52 8.80 3.94
CA GLN A 57 9.50 9.81 5.01
C GLN A 57 9.77 11.22 4.48
N LYS A 58 10.39 11.34 3.30
CA LYS A 58 10.82 12.62 2.74
C LYS A 58 9.87 13.16 1.67
N TYR A 59 9.20 12.27 0.93
CA TYR A 59 8.38 12.63 -0.23
C TYR A 59 6.89 12.27 -0.07
N LEU A 60 6.53 11.72 1.07
CA LEU A 60 5.24 11.12 1.41
C LEU A 60 4.87 11.57 2.82
#